data_AF-A0A7T4WH25-F1
#
_entry.id   AF-A0A7T4WH25-F1
#
_cell.length_a   1.000
_cell.length_b   1.000
_cell.length_c   1.000
_cell.angle_alpha   90.00
_cell.angle_beta   90.00
_cell.angle_gamma   90.00
#
_symmetry.space_group_name_H-M   'P 1'
#
loop_
_entity.id
_entity.type
_entity.pdbx_description
1 polymer ?
#
loop_
_entity_poly.entity_id
_entity_poly.type
_entity_poly.pdbx_seq_one_letter_code
_entity_poly.pdbx_strand_id
1 'polypeptide(L)'
;MFFVDRDFDELCHYACSEKLYVTPCYSIENFYVSVSAVRRILTNEYGVESLSDDSEESELEYLIKVYDRLINEFCDSTTILNAFIFLHVKNENSRSRLNLRGQDITSMVRISLGGIEQKYEVETFSQLFPDASDIDDAELLKQISKFILLENKPCCYRGKYLIEFLRIFLTLLRDDRNSENPQFFKTKGRVGLNLSKNNILSELSQYAETPQCLLDFLKN
;
A
#
# COMPACT_ATOMS: atom_id res chain seq x y z
N MET A 1 26.26 3.28 6.87
CA MET A 1 25.10 3.72 6.08
C MET A 1 23.85 3.28 6.81
N PHE A 2 22.86 4.17 6.94
CA PHE A 2 21.61 3.93 7.65
C PHE A 2 20.44 4.22 6.72
N PHE A 3 19.41 3.38 6.78
CA PHE A 3 18.18 3.51 6.03
C PHE A 3 17.04 3.62 7.03
N VAL A 4 16.19 4.63 6.86
CA VAL A 4 15.10 4.94 7.77
C VAL A 4 13.85 5.21 6.94
N ASP A 5 12.73 4.61 7.36
CA ASP A 5 11.42 4.93 6.80
C ASP A 5 11.00 6.34 7.25
N ARG A 6 10.33 7.09 6.39
CA ARG A 6 9.78 8.41 6.75
C ARG A 6 8.73 8.30 7.85
N ASP A 7 7.99 7.19 7.87
CA ASP A 7 6.81 6.97 8.70
C ASP A 7 5.82 8.16 8.60
N PHE A 8 5.09 8.46 9.68
CA PHE A 8 4.25 9.66 9.81
C PHE A 8 5.00 10.85 10.40
N ASP A 9 6.31 10.76 10.53
CA ASP A 9 7.07 11.85 11.10
C ASP A 9 7.08 13.03 10.10
N GLU A 10 6.82 14.23 10.60
CA GLU A 10 6.90 15.49 9.83
C GLU A 10 8.36 15.85 9.53
N LEU A 11 9.18 14.89 9.07
CA LEU A 11 10.63 15.06 8.88
C LEU A 11 10.93 15.83 7.60
N CYS A 12 10.51 17.10 7.57
CA CYS A 12 11.07 18.12 6.72
C CYS A 12 12.52 18.50 7.10
N HIS A 13 13.13 17.82 8.09
CA HIS A 13 14.43 18.17 8.65
C HIS A 13 15.55 17.15 8.43
N TYR A 14 15.26 15.90 8.03
CA TYR A 14 16.30 14.94 7.64
C TYR A 14 16.34 14.85 6.12
N ALA A 15 16.99 15.82 5.49
CA ALA A 15 17.46 15.62 4.13
C ALA A 15 18.43 14.43 4.13
N CYS A 16 18.42 13.62 3.06
CA CYS A 16 19.43 12.58 2.91
C CYS A 16 20.82 13.19 3.13
N SER A 17 21.60 12.56 4.01
CA SER A 17 23.01 12.91 4.22
C SER A 17 23.87 11.78 3.65
N GLU A 18 25.19 11.94 3.63
CA GLU A 18 26.11 10.87 3.17
C GLU A 18 25.91 9.53 3.90
N LYS A 19 25.36 9.53 5.12
CA LYS A 19 25.23 8.31 5.94
C LYS A 19 23.80 7.92 6.28
N LEU A 20 22.80 8.76 6.00
CA LEU A 20 21.40 8.54 6.33
C LEU A 20 20.52 8.75 5.10
N TYR A 21 19.83 7.69 4.69
CA TYR A 21 18.76 7.74 3.69
C TYR A 21 17.40 7.66 4.37
N VAL A 22 16.49 8.54 3.95
CA VAL A 22 15.09 8.54 4.35
C VAL A 22 14.23 8.29 3.12
N THR A 23 13.25 7.39 3.23
CA THR A 23 12.37 7.06 2.09
C THR A 23 11.62 8.29 1.56
N PRO A 24 11.44 8.43 0.22
CA PRO A 24 10.65 9.51 -0.40
C PRO A 24 9.13 9.35 -0.19
N CYS A 25 8.70 8.20 0.32
CA CYS A 25 7.33 7.87 0.73
C CYS A 25 7.32 7.41 2.19
N TYR A 26 6.15 7.05 2.73
CA TYR A 26 5.97 6.59 4.11
C TYR A 26 7.00 5.53 4.53
N SER A 27 7.20 4.48 3.72
CA SER A 27 8.15 3.40 4.00
C SER A 27 8.63 2.71 2.72
N ILE A 28 9.55 1.75 2.83
CA ILE A 28 10.01 0.92 1.71
C ILE A 28 8.86 0.13 1.06
N GLU A 29 7.85 -0.30 1.82
CA GLU A 29 6.69 -1.04 1.31
C GLU A 29 5.94 -0.25 0.23
N ASN A 30 5.96 1.09 0.32
CA ASN A 30 5.28 1.96 -0.63
C ASN A 30 5.93 1.93 -2.03
N PHE A 31 7.17 1.46 -2.17
CA PHE A 31 7.84 1.34 -3.49
C PHE A 31 7.24 0.23 -4.36
N TYR A 32 6.49 -0.70 -3.79
CA TYR A 32 5.94 -1.86 -4.50
C TYR A 32 4.54 -1.60 -5.07
N VAL A 33 3.87 -0.54 -4.63
CA VAL A 33 2.45 -0.29 -4.94
C VAL A 33 2.24 0.76 -6.02
N SER A 34 3.31 1.23 -6.66
CA SER A 34 3.17 2.11 -7.82
C SER A 34 2.55 1.34 -9.00
N VAL A 35 1.83 2.05 -9.88
CA VAL A 35 1.33 1.49 -11.14
C VAL A 35 2.46 0.86 -11.95
N SER A 36 3.63 1.51 -11.99
CA SER A 36 4.81 1.02 -12.70
C SER A 36 5.36 -0.29 -12.11
N ALA A 37 5.40 -0.44 -10.78
CA ALA A 37 5.80 -1.67 -10.12
C ALA A 37 4.82 -2.81 -10.43
N VAL A 38 3.52 -2.53 -10.35
CA VAL A 38 2.47 -3.51 -10.63
C VAL A 38 2.47 -3.93 -12.10
N ARG A 39 2.71 -3.01 -13.04
CA ARG A 39 2.92 -3.34 -14.45
C ARG A 39 4.05 -4.35 -14.62
N ARG A 40 5.21 -4.10 -14.00
CA ARG A 40 6.35 -5.03 -14.07
C ARG A 40 5.99 -6.40 -13.48
N ILE A 41 5.24 -6.45 -12.39
CA ILE A 41 4.78 -7.71 -11.78
C ILE A 41 3.84 -8.46 -12.76
N LEU A 42 2.82 -7.79 -13.29
CA LEU A 42 1.85 -8.42 -14.21
C LEU A 42 2.53 -8.92 -15.50
N THR A 43 3.46 -8.17 -16.06
CA THR A 43 4.19 -8.62 -17.25
C THR A 43 5.09 -9.81 -16.97
N ASN A 44 5.89 -9.78 -15.89
CA ASN A 44 6.91 -10.81 -15.66
C ASN A 44 6.40 -12.05 -14.91
N GLU A 45 5.52 -11.89 -13.93
CA GLU A 45 5.04 -12.99 -13.09
C GLU A 45 3.74 -13.61 -13.61
N TYR A 46 2.91 -12.80 -14.29
CA TYR A 46 1.67 -13.27 -14.89
C TYR A 46 1.83 -13.51 -16.39
N GLY A 47 2.84 -12.97 -17.06
CA GLY A 47 2.96 -13.09 -18.52
C GLY A 47 1.81 -12.39 -19.24
N VAL A 48 1.40 -11.22 -18.73
CA VAL A 48 0.43 -10.35 -19.41
C VAL A 48 1.21 -9.42 -20.35
N GLU A 49 1.01 -9.61 -21.65
CA GLU A 49 1.66 -8.81 -22.68
C GLU A 49 0.95 -7.46 -22.87
N SER A 50 1.73 -6.42 -23.16
CA SER A 50 1.19 -5.18 -23.70
C SER A 50 0.89 -5.42 -25.18
N LEU A 51 -0.37 -5.26 -25.60
CA LEU A 51 -0.69 -5.26 -27.03
C LEU A 51 0.00 -4.07 -27.71
N SER A 52 0.44 -4.29 -28.94
CA SER A 52 1.17 -3.34 -29.77
C SER A 52 0.33 -2.67 -30.87
N ASP A 53 -0.97 -2.96 -30.98
CA ASP A 53 -1.80 -2.45 -32.07
C ASP A 53 -3.02 -1.65 -31.57
N ASP A 54 -3.23 -0.49 -32.21
CA ASP A 54 -4.03 0.68 -31.81
C ASP A 54 -5.56 0.50 -31.73
N SER A 55 -6.10 -0.72 -31.67
CA SER A 55 -7.57 -0.94 -31.80
C SER A 55 -8.26 -1.62 -30.62
N GLU A 56 -7.54 -2.32 -29.72
CA GLU A 56 -8.13 -2.94 -28.53
C GLU A 56 -7.35 -2.57 -27.26
N GLU A 57 -8.06 -2.30 -26.16
CA GLU A 57 -7.43 -2.18 -24.85
C GLU A 57 -6.70 -3.48 -24.51
N SER A 58 -5.39 -3.38 -24.23
CA SER A 58 -4.61 -4.54 -23.84
C SER A 58 -5.10 -5.10 -22.51
N GLU A 59 -4.96 -6.42 -22.33
CA GLU A 59 -5.30 -7.07 -21.05
C GLU A 59 -4.51 -6.44 -19.89
N LEU A 60 -3.26 -6.01 -20.14
CA LEU A 60 -2.46 -5.27 -19.18
C LEU A 60 -3.11 -3.94 -18.78
N GLU A 61 -3.58 -3.14 -19.73
CA GLU A 61 -4.25 -1.86 -19.44
C GLU A 61 -5.52 -2.07 -18.63
N TYR A 62 -6.32 -3.08 -18.99
CA TYR A 62 -7.53 -3.43 -18.24
C TYR A 62 -7.20 -3.77 -16.78
N LEU A 63 -6.22 -4.64 -16.53
CA LEU A 63 -5.81 -5.03 -15.18
C LEU A 63 -5.22 -3.87 -14.39
N ILE A 64 -4.52 -2.94 -15.05
CA ILE A 64 -4.02 -1.73 -14.42
C ILE A 64 -5.16 -0.79 -14.04
N LYS A 65 -6.20 -0.64 -14.86
CA LYS A 65 -7.41 0.11 -14.46
C LYS A 65 -8.11 -0.53 -13.27
N VAL A 66 -8.19 -1.86 -13.23
CA VAL A 66 -8.74 -2.60 -12.08
C VAL A 66 -7.89 -2.34 -10.83
N TYR A 67 -6.56 -2.41 -10.94
CA TYR A 67 -5.65 -2.11 -9.84
C TYR A 67 -5.81 -0.67 -9.33
N ASP A 68 -5.75 0.31 -10.24
CA ASP A 68 -5.84 1.73 -9.92
C ASP A 68 -7.14 2.08 -9.21
N ARG A 69 -8.27 1.55 -9.71
CA ARG A 69 -9.56 1.67 -9.01
C ARG A 69 -9.49 1.09 -7.60
N LEU A 70 -9.04 -0.15 -7.45
CA LEU A 70 -9.06 -0.85 -6.16
C LEU A 70 -8.09 -0.25 -5.14
N ILE A 71 -6.92 0.24 -5.55
CA ILE A 71 -5.99 0.90 -4.61
C ILE A 71 -6.53 2.25 -4.14
N ASN A 72 -7.25 2.98 -5.01
CA ASN A 72 -7.93 4.22 -4.62
C ASN A 72 -9.08 3.92 -3.65
N GLU A 73 -9.96 2.95 -3.95
CA GLU A 73 -11.00 2.49 -3.03
C GLU A 73 -10.41 2.03 -1.68
N PHE A 74 -9.26 1.34 -1.71
CA PHE A 74 -8.56 0.90 -0.49
C PHE A 74 -8.00 2.08 0.32
N CYS A 75 -7.37 3.05 -0.34
CA CYS A 75 -6.91 4.27 0.33
C CYS A 75 -8.10 5.03 0.94
N ASP A 76 -9.21 5.18 0.23
CA ASP A 76 -10.42 5.81 0.77
C ASP A 76 -10.92 5.07 2.00
N SER A 77 -11.04 3.74 1.94
CA SER A 77 -11.46 2.89 3.06
C SER A 77 -10.50 2.87 4.26
N THR A 78 -9.26 3.34 4.10
CA THR A 78 -8.23 3.38 5.16
C THR A 78 -7.83 4.80 5.56
N THR A 79 -8.48 5.83 4.99
CA THR A 79 -8.17 7.24 5.25
C THR A 79 -8.29 7.58 6.74
N ILE A 80 -9.38 7.14 7.38
CA ILE A 80 -9.64 7.39 8.81
C ILE A 80 -8.59 6.69 9.67
N LEU A 81 -8.26 5.42 9.38
CA LEU A 81 -7.20 4.69 10.09
C LEU A 81 -5.85 5.38 9.99
N ASN A 82 -5.46 5.86 8.81
CA ASN A 82 -4.18 6.55 8.64
C ASN A 82 -4.15 7.87 9.40
N ALA A 83 -5.22 8.66 9.40
CA ALA A 83 -5.32 9.89 10.17
C ALA A 83 -5.24 9.65 11.69
N PHE A 84 -5.92 8.60 12.17
CA PHE A 84 -5.88 8.17 13.57
C PHE A 84 -4.48 7.74 14.00
N ILE A 85 -3.84 6.86 13.23
CA ILE A 85 -2.47 6.42 13.51
C ILE A 85 -1.49 7.59 13.47
N PHE A 86 -1.64 8.51 12.51
CA PHE A 86 -0.82 9.72 12.42
C PHE A 86 -0.90 10.54 13.71
N LEU A 87 -2.11 10.78 14.23
CA LEU A 87 -2.29 11.55 15.46
C LEU A 87 -1.67 10.87 16.67
N HIS A 88 -1.77 9.55 16.77
CA HIS A 88 -1.11 8.81 17.83
C HIS A 88 0.41 8.90 17.75
N VAL A 89 1.00 8.73 16.56
CA VAL A 89 2.44 8.86 16.36
C VAL A 89 2.90 10.29 16.71
N LYS A 90 2.14 11.32 16.34
CA LYS A 90 2.46 12.72 16.63
C LYS A 90 2.34 13.08 18.12
N ASN A 91 1.35 12.52 18.80
CA ASN A 91 1.05 12.82 20.21
C ASN A 91 1.88 11.98 21.20
N GLU A 92 2.79 11.12 20.72
CA GLU A 92 3.66 10.28 21.54
C GLU A 92 4.69 11.12 22.34
N ASN A 93 4.23 11.76 23.43
CA ASN A 93 5.07 12.15 24.56
C ASN A 93 5.40 10.90 25.39
N SER A 94 6.17 9.96 24.82
CA SER A 94 6.89 8.85 25.47
C SER A 94 6.17 7.91 26.47
N ARG A 95 4.85 8.00 26.70
CA ARG A 95 4.14 7.19 27.73
C ARG A 95 3.14 6.14 27.25
N SER A 96 2.70 6.15 25.99
CA SER A 96 1.84 5.07 25.44
C SER A 96 1.92 5.04 23.91
N ARG A 97 2.82 4.23 23.37
CA ARG A 97 2.95 4.00 21.92
C ARG A 97 1.76 3.18 21.45
N LEU A 98 1.07 3.63 20.40
CA LEU A 98 -0.04 2.88 19.83
C LEU A 98 0.43 1.47 19.42
N ASN A 99 -0.16 0.44 20.00
CA ASN A 99 0.22 -0.93 19.70
C ASN A 99 -0.42 -1.39 18.38
N LEU A 100 0.36 -1.29 17.31
CA LEU A 100 -0.03 -1.75 15.98
C LEU A 100 0.43 -3.20 15.69
N ARG A 101 1.02 -3.90 16.67
CA ARG A 101 1.46 -5.29 16.46
C ARG A 101 0.25 -6.21 16.38
N GLY A 102 0.24 -7.09 15.37
CA GLY A 102 -0.85 -8.07 15.18
C GLY A 102 -2.12 -7.50 14.54
N GLN A 103 -2.14 -6.21 14.18
CA GLN A 103 -3.25 -5.62 13.41
C GLN A 103 -3.29 -6.25 12.01
N ASP A 104 -4.37 -6.98 11.73
CA ASP A 104 -4.63 -7.51 10.40
C ASP A 104 -5.63 -6.60 9.68
N ILE A 105 -5.17 -5.92 8.63
CA ILE A 105 -6.02 -5.02 7.84
C ILE A 105 -7.23 -5.74 7.26
N THR A 106 -7.17 -7.06 7.05
CA THR A 106 -8.29 -7.87 6.54
C THR A 106 -9.46 -7.99 7.52
N SER A 107 -9.22 -7.75 8.81
CA SER A 107 -10.29 -7.64 9.82
C SER A 107 -11.08 -6.34 9.69
N MET A 108 -10.43 -5.28 9.21
CA MET A 108 -10.99 -3.93 9.08
C MET A 108 -11.50 -3.63 7.66
N VAL A 109 -10.90 -4.25 6.64
CA VAL A 109 -11.22 -3.99 5.23
C VAL A 109 -11.25 -5.32 4.49
N ARG A 110 -12.36 -5.60 3.80
CA ARG A 110 -12.43 -6.72 2.86
C ARG A 110 -11.95 -6.25 1.49
N ILE A 111 -10.99 -7.01 0.95
CA ILE A 111 -10.40 -6.77 -0.36
C ILE A 111 -10.89 -7.85 -1.31
N SER A 112 -11.43 -7.45 -2.45
CA SER A 112 -11.84 -8.33 -3.54
C SER A 112 -11.52 -7.68 -4.90
N LEU A 113 -11.52 -8.46 -5.99
CA LEU A 113 -11.37 -7.87 -7.33
C LEU A 113 -12.61 -7.08 -7.78
N GLY A 114 -13.77 -7.29 -7.13
CA GLY A 114 -15.00 -6.54 -7.40
C GLY A 114 -15.01 -5.15 -6.74
N GLY A 115 -14.38 -5.01 -5.57
CA GLY A 115 -14.32 -3.77 -4.82
C GLY A 115 -13.79 -3.94 -3.40
N ILE A 116 -13.66 -2.81 -2.71
CA ILE A 116 -13.21 -2.72 -1.32
C ILE A 116 -14.37 -2.38 -0.38
N GLU A 117 -14.46 -3.08 0.74
CA GLU A 117 -15.52 -2.91 1.75
C GLU A 117 -14.90 -2.62 3.12
N GLN A 118 -15.18 -1.44 3.66
CA GLN A 118 -14.81 -1.03 5.02
C GLN A 118 -15.71 -1.74 6.05
N LYS A 119 -15.11 -2.30 7.11
CA LYS A 119 -15.80 -3.04 8.19
C LYS A 119 -15.63 -2.40 9.57
N TYR A 120 -15.22 -1.14 9.60
CA TYR A 120 -14.99 -0.41 10.83
C TYR A 120 -15.61 0.99 10.73
N GLU A 121 -15.88 1.56 11.89
CA GLU A 121 -16.29 2.96 12.06
C GLU A 121 -15.44 3.57 13.18
N VAL A 122 -15.47 4.90 13.35
CA VAL A 122 -14.65 5.58 14.38
C VAL A 122 -14.97 5.04 15.77
N GLU A 123 -16.23 4.71 16.02
CA GLU A 123 -16.77 4.14 17.25
C GLU A 123 -16.13 2.78 17.59
N THR A 124 -15.67 2.04 16.58
CA THR A 124 -15.01 0.74 16.76
C THR A 124 -13.54 0.86 17.13
N PHE A 125 -12.94 2.05 17.09
CA PHE A 125 -11.51 2.24 17.36
C PHE A 125 -11.10 1.89 18.77
N SER A 126 -11.98 2.09 19.77
CA SER A 126 -11.72 1.65 21.14
C SER A 126 -11.54 0.13 21.27
N GLN A 127 -12.18 -0.65 20.38
CA GLN A 127 -12.07 -2.10 20.33
C GLN A 127 -10.88 -2.55 19.49
N LEU A 128 -10.63 -1.86 18.36
CA LEU A 128 -9.51 -2.15 17.46
C LEU A 128 -8.17 -1.74 18.09
N PHE A 129 -8.16 -0.67 18.88
CA PHE A 129 -6.99 -0.08 19.51
C PHE A 129 -7.26 0.21 20.99
N PRO A 130 -7.39 -0.83 21.84
CA PRO A 130 -7.76 -0.66 23.24
C PRO A 130 -6.71 0.10 24.07
N ASP A 131 -5.45 0.09 23.62
CA ASP A 131 -4.34 0.82 24.25
C ASP A 131 -4.18 2.25 23.71
N ALA A 132 -5.05 2.69 22.80
CA ALA A 132 -5.02 4.05 22.26
C ALA A 132 -5.42 5.07 23.33
N SER A 133 -4.65 6.15 23.43
CA SER A 133 -5.06 7.34 24.18
C SER A 133 -6.27 8.01 23.53
N ASP A 134 -7.08 8.72 24.31
CA ASP A 134 -8.16 9.51 23.73
C ASP A 134 -7.61 10.57 22.76
N ILE A 135 -8.29 10.74 21.63
CA ILE A 135 -8.05 11.80 20.64
C ILE A 135 -9.30 12.67 20.62
N ASP A 136 -9.10 13.99 20.58
CA ASP A 136 -10.19 14.95 20.39
C ASP A 136 -10.83 14.78 19.00
N ASP A 137 -12.15 14.65 18.97
CA ASP A 137 -12.91 14.40 17.73
C ASP A 137 -12.70 15.51 16.69
N ALA A 138 -12.61 16.78 17.11
CA ALA A 138 -12.40 17.88 16.18
C ALA A 138 -11.00 17.84 15.56
N GLU A 139 -9.98 17.47 16.32
CA GLU A 139 -8.63 17.23 15.79
C GLU A 139 -8.60 16.01 14.85
N LEU A 140 -9.28 14.91 15.17
CA LEU A 140 -9.40 13.76 14.27
C LEU A 140 -10.06 14.13 12.94
N LEU A 141 -11.22 14.81 12.98
CA LEU A 141 -11.93 15.27 11.78
C LEU A 141 -11.09 16.20 10.91
N LYS A 142 -10.33 17.10 11.55
CA LYS A 142 -9.39 17.98 10.85
C LYS A 142 -8.29 17.20 10.16
N GLN A 143 -7.73 16.17 10.79
CA GLN A 143 -6.68 15.35 10.16
C GLN A 143 -7.24 14.45 9.06
N ILE A 144 -8.41 13.85 9.24
CA ILE A 144 -9.12 13.13 8.17
C ILE A 144 -9.26 14.04 6.94
N SER A 145 -9.70 15.28 7.14
CA SER A 145 -9.84 16.25 6.05
C SER A 145 -8.53 16.50 5.31
N LYS A 146 -7.39 16.56 6.01
CA LYS A 146 -6.07 16.67 5.36
C LYS A 146 -5.70 15.42 4.57
N PHE A 147 -5.95 14.23 5.13
CA PHE A 147 -5.66 12.95 4.48
C PHE A 147 -6.53 12.70 3.23
N ILE A 148 -7.76 13.20 3.21
CA ILE A 148 -8.65 13.17 2.02
C ILE A 148 -8.05 13.98 0.87
N LEU A 149 -7.44 15.13 1.18
CA LEU A 149 -6.89 16.07 0.18
C LEU A 149 -5.51 15.68 -0.36
N LEU A 150 -4.91 14.58 0.11
CA LEU A 150 -3.62 14.11 -0.39
C LEU A 150 -3.77 13.58 -1.83
N GLU A 151 -3.00 14.14 -2.76
CA GLU A 151 -3.01 13.73 -4.17
C GLU A 151 -2.46 12.31 -4.39
N ASN A 152 -1.41 11.93 -3.65
CA ASN A 152 -0.78 10.60 -3.75
C ASN A 152 -0.89 9.84 -2.42
N LYS A 153 -2.11 9.41 -2.09
CA LYS A 153 -2.39 8.61 -0.88
C LYS A 153 -1.48 7.38 -0.77
N PRO A 154 -1.23 6.57 -1.81
CA PRO A 154 -0.34 5.42 -1.72
C PRO A 154 1.10 5.75 -1.29
N CYS A 155 1.63 6.95 -1.56
CA CYS A 155 2.95 7.34 -1.09
C CYS A 155 2.94 7.84 0.37
N CYS A 156 1.80 8.36 0.86
CA CYS A 156 1.69 8.95 2.20
C CYS A 156 1.12 7.99 3.26
N TYR A 157 0.45 6.92 2.84
CA TYR A 157 -0.26 6.01 3.75
C TYR A 157 0.65 4.91 4.26
N ARG A 158 0.25 4.31 5.38
CA ARG A 158 1.00 3.26 6.06
C ARG A 158 1.33 2.11 5.12
N GLY A 159 2.61 1.94 4.80
CA GLY A 159 3.08 0.97 3.81
C GLY A 159 2.69 -0.47 4.11
N LYS A 160 2.66 -0.86 5.38
CA LYS A 160 2.20 -2.21 5.80
C LYS A 160 0.77 -2.54 5.40
N TYR A 161 -0.13 -1.56 5.34
CA TYR A 161 -1.49 -1.78 4.86
C TYR A 161 -1.52 -1.90 3.34
N LEU A 162 -0.75 -1.06 2.64
CA LEU A 162 -0.67 -1.06 1.18
C LEU A 162 0.00 -2.33 0.62
N ILE A 163 1.08 -2.82 1.24
CA ILE A 163 1.74 -4.05 0.80
C ILE A 163 0.85 -5.28 1.03
N GLU A 164 0.05 -5.28 2.10
CA GLU A 164 -0.91 -6.35 2.38
C GLU A 164 -2.07 -6.31 1.39
N PHE A 165 -2.55 -5.11 1.04
CA PHE A 165 -3.47 -4.93 -0.09
C PHE A 165 -2.91 -5.50 -1.38
N LEU A 166 -1.68 -5.13 -1.76
CA LEU A 166 -1.02 -5.64 -2.96
C LEU A 166 -0.89 -7.17 -2.94
N ARG A 167 -0.49 -7.74 -1.80
CA ARG A 167 -0.39 -9.19 -1.61
C ARG A 167 -1.71 -9.88 -1.94
N ILE A 168 -2.80 -9.38 -1.36
CA ILE A 168 -4.13 -9.96 -1.52
C ILE A 168 -4.62 -9.77 -2.96
N PHE A 169 -4.45 -8.57 -3.53
CA PHE A 169 -4.81 -8.29 -4.92
C PHE A 169 -4.12 -9.26 -5.90
N LEU A 170 -2.80 -9.42 -5.80
CA LEU A 170 -2.04 -10.35 -6.63
C LEU A 170 -2.50 -11.80 -6.39
N THR A 171 -2.69 -12.21 -5.14
CA THR A 171 -3.19 -13.56 -4.82
C THR A 171 -4.54 -13.83 -5.48
N LEU A 172 -5.47 -12.88 -5.43
CA LEU A 172 -6.78 -13.01 -6.06
C LEU A 172 -6.69 -13.07 -7.58
N LEU A 173 -5.84 -12.25 -8.22
CA LEU A 173 -5.62 -12.33 -9.66
C LEU A 173 -5.02 -13.67 -10.09
N ARG A 174 -4.07 -14.19 -9.31
CA ARG A 174 -3.48 -15.51 -9.56
C ARG A 174 -4.55 -16.59 -9.51
N ASP A 175 -5.39 -16.55 -8.48
CA ASP A 175 -6.44 -17.54 -8.27
C ASP A 175 -7.50 -17.45 -9.38
N ASP A 176 -7.85 -16.25 -9.84
CA ASP A 176 -8.72 -16.03 -11.02
C ASP A 176 -8.10 -16.63 -12.29
N ARG A 177 -6.85 -16.28 -12.61
CA ARG A 177 -6.17 -16.78 -13.83
C ARG A 177 -6.00 -18.29 -13.86
N ASN A 178 -5.73 -18.89 -12.71
CA ASN A 178 -5.58 -20.34 -12.56
C ASN A 178 -6.93 -21.08 -12.55
N SER A 179 -8.06 -20.37 -12.46
CA SER A 179 -9.39 -20.98 -12.44
C SER A 179 -9.82 -21.49 -13.83
N GLU A 180 -10.81 -22.39 -13.87
CA GLU A 180 -11.35 -22.89 -15.14
C GLU A 180 -12.07 -21.81 -15.95
N ASN A 181 -12.61 -20.79 -15.29
CA ASN A 181 -13.36 -19.70 -15.92
C ASN A 181 -12.92 -18.34 -15.34
N PRO A 182 -11.72 -17.84 -15.71
CA PRO A 182 -11.25 -16.54 -15.25
C PRO A 182 -12.22 -15.44 -15.64
N GLN A 183 -12.41 -14.48 -14.74
CA GLN A 183 -13.28 -13.32 -14.96
C GLN A 183 -12.48 -12.07 -15.35
N PHE A 184 -11.21 -12.01 -14.97
CA PHE A 184 -10.34 -10.85 -15.20
C PHE A 184 -9.27 -11.09 -16.28
N PHE A 185 -9.13 -12.34 -16.75
CA PHE A 185 -8.25 -12.71 -17.85
C PHE A 185 -9.06 -13.27 -19.02
N LYS A 186 -8.65 -12.98 -20.26
CA LYS A 186 -9.27 -13.51 -21.48
C LYS A 186 -9.17 -15.03 -21.56
N THR A 187 -8.10 -15.61 -21.01
CA THR A 187 -7.85 -17.04 -21.02
C THR A 187 -7.25 -17.51 -19.70
N LYS A 188 -7.49 -18.78 -19.35
CA LYS A 188 -6.82 -19.39 -18.21
C LYS A 188 -5.33 -19.54 -18.47
N GLY A 189 -4.53 -19.44 -17.41
CA GLY A 189 -3.08 -19.62 -17.48
C GLY A 189 -2.53 -20.04 -16.13
N ARG A 190 -1.30 -20.55 -16.11
CA ARG A 190 -0.63 -20.92 -14.87
C ARG A 190 0.22 -19.75 -14.36
N VAL A 191 -0.14 -19.21 -13.22
CA VAL A 191 0.64 -18.23 -12.47
C VAL A 191 1.27 -18.93 -11.26
N GLY A 192 2.61 -18.94 -11.22
CA GLY A 192 3.39 -19.62 -10.18
C GLY A 192 3.70 -18.76 -8.96
N LEU A 193 3.48 -17.44 -9.04
CA LEU A 193 3.78 -16.49 -7.96
C LEU A 193 3.04 -16.88 -6.67
N ASN A 194 3.78 -17.05 -5.58
CA ASN A 194 3.20 -17.40 -4.29
C ASN A 194 3.67 -16.45 -3.19
N LEU A 195 2.74 -15.62 -2.71
CA LEU A 195 3.03 -14.56 -1.75
C LEU A 195 2.42 -14.86 -0.38
N SER A 196 3.21 -14.57 0.64
CA SER A 196 2.89 -14.60 2.06
C SER A 196 3.32 -13.28 2.69
N LYS A 197 2.84 -13.01 3.91
CA LYS A 197 3.27 -11.83 4.68
C LYS A 197 4.79 -11.80 4.90
N ASN A 198 5.46 -12.96 4.87
CA ASN A 198 6.88 -13.09 5.19
C ASN A 198 7.81 -12.98 3.97
N ASN A 199 7.34 -13.33 2.76
CA ASN A 199 8.19 -13.35 1.55
C ASN A 199 7.87 -12.26 0.54
N ILE A 200 6.77 -11.49 0.70
CA ILE A 200 6.34 -10.54 -0.33
C ILE A 200 7.45 -9.55 -0.75
N LEU A 201 8.21 -9.00 0.20
CA LEU A 201 9.28 -8.05 -0.12
C LEU A 201 10.45 -8.72 -0.85
N SER A 202 10.80 -9.95 -0.50
CA SER A 202 11.90 -10.65 -1.18
C SER A 202 11.49 -11.08 -2.59
N GLU A 203 10.31 -11.68 -2.74
CA GLU A 203 9.78 -12.13 -4.04
C GLU A 203 9.60 -10.97 -5.02
N LEU A 204 9.12 -9.81 -4.54
CA LEU A 204 8.81 -8.67 -5.39
C LEU A 204 9.96 -7.65 -5.48
N SER A 205 11.10 -7.90 -4.85
CA SER A 205 12.20 -6.92 -4.71
C SER A 205 12.67 -6.34 -6.04
N GLN A 206 12.73 -7.18 -7.08
CA GLN A 206 13.13 -6.79 -8.44
C GLN A 206 12.13 -5.85 -9.14
N TYR A 207 10.94 -5.67 -8.58
CA TYR A 207 9.88 -4.84 -9.15
C TYR A 207 9.66 -3.53 -8.40
N ALA A 208 10.30 -3.33 -7.25
CA ALA A 208 10.17 -2.11 -6.47
C ALA A 208 10.61 -0.87 -7.27
N GLU A 209 9.95 0.26 -7.05
CA GLU A 209 10.47 1.55 -7.52
C GLU A 209 11.86 1.82 -6.94
N THR A 210 12.76 2.28 -7.80
CA THR A 210 14.10 2.71 -7.40
C THR A 210 14.18 4.23 -7.56
N PRO A 211 13.83 5.02 -6.53
CA PRO A 211 13.76 6.46 -6.65
C PRO A 211 15.17 7.05 -6.86
N GLN A 212 15.26 8.14 -7.64
CA GLN A 212 16.53 8.78 -7.96
C GLN A 212 17.35 9.17 -6.71
N CYS A 213 16.68 9.61 -5.64
CA CYS A 213 17.33 9.95 -4.37
C CYS A 213 18.04 8.75 -3.72
N LEU A 214 17.59 7.51 -3.95
CA LEU A 214 18.28 6.30 -3.49
C LEU A 214 19.52 6.03 -4.34
N LEU A 215 19.40 6.16 -5.66
CA LEU A 215 20.55 6.00 -6.58
C LEU A 215 21.65 7.01 -6.27
N ASP A 216 21.28 8.25 -5.99
CA ASP A 216 22.23 9.31 -5.65
C ASP A 216 22.89 9.05 -4.29
N PHE A 217 22.13 8.56 -3.31
CA PHE A 217 22.68 8.17 -2.01
C PHE A 217 23.68 7.01 -2.09
N LEU A 218 23.42 6.01 -2.93
CA LEU A 218 24.30 4.83 -3.09
C LEU A 218 25.58 5.11 -3.88
N LYS A 219 25.68 6.24 -4.59
CA LYS A 219 26.88 6.66 -5.32
C LYS A 219 27.90 7.40 -4.45
N ASN A 220 27.49 7.87 -3.28
CA ASN A 220 28.33 8.58 -2.31
C ASN A 220 28.92 7.58 -1.29
#